data_AF-A0AAU5CCE6-F1
#
_entry.id   AF-A0AAU5CCE6-F1
#
_cell.length_a   1.000
_cell.length_b   1.000
_cell.length_c   1.000
_cell.angle_alpha   90.00
_cell.angle_beta   90.00
_cell.angle_gamma   90.00
#
_symmetry.space_group_name_H-M   'P 1'
#
loop_
_entity.id
_entity.type
_entity.pdbx_description
1 polymer ?
#
loop_
_entity_poly.entity_id
_entity_poly.type
_entity_poly.pdbx_seq_one_letter_code
_entity_poly.pdbx_strand_id
1 'polypeptide(L)'
;MADQEHNEAAVRTFLSCATEVARLMDLGDAADVPEALRARHLAHALRKPLLERAHLPEEFFAPLTAAAVYDPDPSFCRWFVEPAVYVFGRRRVMTALLDYLRTGTAAEQAGAERAWYCAHVPLRADRSPAYAPGGSRDPALDESRDVRDEWRETLRRSARRPGRLEA
;
A
#
# COMPACT_ATOMS: atom_id res chain seq x y z
N MET A 1 17.81 34.57 -13.65
CA MET A 1 18.68 33.40 -13.46
C MET A 1 18.24 32.71 -12.18
N ALA A 2 17.84 31.45 -12.34
CA ALA A 2 17.50 30.45 -11.33
C ALA A 2 16.25 30.73 -10.48
N ASP A 3 15.18 30.08 -10.92
CA ASP A 3 13.95 29.78 -10.20
C ASP A 3 14.20 29.31 -8.78
N GLN A 4 13.53 29.99 -7.85
CA GLN A 4 13.33 29.51 -6.51
C GLN A 4 12.03 28.68 -6.52
N GLU A 5 12.06 27.53 -7.19
CA GLU A 5 11.05 26.49 -7.03
C GLU A 5 11.21 25.94 -5.61
N HIS A 6 10.50 26.59 -4.68
CA HIS A 6 10.13 25.98 -3.42
C HIS A 6 9.31 24.74 -3.77
N ASN A 7 9.99 23.59 -3.74
CA ASN A 7 9.43 22.25 -3.85
C ASN A 7 8.43 22.05 -2.71
N GLU A 8 7.19 22.53 -2.89
CA GLU A 8 6.01 21.95 -2.25
C GLU A 8 6.07 20.47 -2.64
N ALA A 9 6.41 19.60 -1.69
CA ALA A 9 6.35 18.17 -1.89
C ALA A 9 4.93 17.85 -2.38
N ALA A 10 4.79 17.61 -3.68
CA ALA A 10 3.49 17.48 -4.33
C ALA A 10 2.66 16.48 -3.54
N VAL A 11 1.46 16.89 -3.12
CA VAL A 11 0.57 16.05 -2.32
C VAL A 11 0.38 14.74 -3.07
N ARG A 12 0.85 13.63 -2.49
CA ARG A 12 0.67 12.31 -3.10
C ARG A 12 -0.82 12.03 -3.25
N THR A 13 -1.20 11.63 -4.45
CA THR A 13 -2.56 11.18 -4.79
C THR A 13 -2.55 9.71 -5.17
N PHE A 14 -3.73 9.07 -5.14
CA PHE A 14 -3.88 7.70 -5.62
C PHE A 14 -3.38 7.53 -7.07
N LEU A 15 -3.73 8.48 -7.95
CA LEU A 15 -3.28 8.46 -9.35
C LEU A 15 -1.76 8.51 -9.45
N SER A 16 -1.10 9.40 -8.70
CA SER A 16 0.37 9.50 -8.71
C SER A 16 1.03 8.19 -8.26
N CYS A 17 0.52 7.57 -7.18
CA CYS A 17 1.05 6.30 -6.67
C CYS A 17 0.83 5.15 -7.66
N ALA A 18 -0.37 5.03 -8.24
CA ALA A 18 -0.67 4.01 -9.24
C ALA A 18 0.20 4.17 -10.50
N THR A 19 0.49 5.41 -10.89
CA THR A 19 1.37 5.73 -12.03
C THR A 19 2.82 5.36 -11.75
N GLU A 20 3.32 5.62 -10.54
CA GLU A 20 4.66 5.18 -10.12
C GLU A 20 4.80 3.66 -10.25
N VAL A 21 3.83 2.89 -9.75
CA VAL A 21 3.85 1.43 -9.86
C VAL A 21 3.76 0.98 -11.33
N ALA A 22 2.92 1.62 -12.15
CA ALA A 22 2.81 1.32 -13.58
C ALA A 22 4.13 1.55 -14.32
N ARG A 23 4.83 2.65 -14.05
CA ARG A 23 6.15 2.93 -14.62
C ARG A 23 7.18 1.87 -14.24
N LEU A 24 7.22 1.45 -12.98
CA LEU A 24 8.12 0.38 -12.54
C LEU A 24 7.79 -0.97 -13.21
N MET A 25 6.51 -1.21 -13.53
CA MET A 25 6.05 -2.38 -14.26
C MET A 25 6.26 -2.30 -15.77
N ASP A 26 6.75 -1.18 -16.30
CA ASP A 26 6.79 -0.87 -17.74
C ASP A 26 5.40 -0.97 -18.41
N LEU A 27 4.38 -0.53 -17.68
CA LEU A 27 3.03 -0.36 -18.20
C LEU A 27 2.83 1.11 -18.57
N GLY A 28 2.28 1.35 -19.76
CA GLY A 28 1.95 2.70 -20.24
C GLY A 28 1.09 3.50 -19.26
N ASP A 29 1.09 4.81 -19.43
CA ASP A 29 0.50 5.82 -18.54
C ASP A 29 -1.03 5.96 -18.65
N ALA A 30 -1.69 5.13 -19.46
CA ALA A 30 -3.13 5.17 -19.73
C ALA A 30 -3.62 6.57 -20.14
N ALA A 31 -2.83 7.27 -20.97
CA ALA A 31 -3.10 8.63 -21.41
C ALA A 31 -4.48 8.79 -22.08
N ASP A 32 -4.95 7.76 -22.80
CA ASP A 32 -6.23 7.75 -23.53
C ASP A 32 -7.47 7.58 -22.62
N VAL A 33 -7.28 7.35 -21.32
CA VAL A 33 -8.37 7.19 -20.34
C VAL A 33 -8.71 8.54 -19.69
N PRO A 34 -10.00 8.86 -19.49
CA PRO A 34 -10.41 10.04 -18.71
C PRO A 34 -9.73 10.07 -17.35
N GLU A 35 -9.24 11.24 -16.93
CA GLU A 35 -8.45 11.41 -15.70
C GLU A 35 -9.15 10.84 -14.46
N ALA A 36 -10.47 11.07 -14.34
CA ALA A 36 -11.31 10.57 -13.25
C ALA A 36 -11.32 9.02 -13.14
N LEU A 37 -11.04 8.31 -14.24
CA LEU A 37 -11.00 6.84 -14.29
C LEU A 37 -9.57 6.28 -14.37
N ARG A 38 -8.58 7.12 -14.68
CA ARG A 38 -7.21 6.71 -15.00
C ARG A 38 -6.57 5.90 -13.86
N ALA A 39 -6.73 6.36 -12.61
CA ALA A 39 -6.16 5.67 -11.46
C ALA A 39 -6.73 4.25 -11.29
N ARG A 40 -8.05 4.09 -11.45
CA ARG A 40 -8.71 2.79 -11.35
C ARG A 40 -8.36 1.88 -12.52
N HIS A 41 -8.24 2.45 -13.72
CA HIS A 41 -7.80 1.72 -14.91
C HIS A 41 -6.38 1.15 -14.72
N LEU A 42 -5.43 1.98 -14.28
CA LEU A 42 -4.07 1.55 -13.95
C LEU A 42 -4.07 0.49 -12.85
N ALA A 43 -4.81 0.70 -11.76
CA ALA A 43 -4.91 -0.28 -10.67
C ALA A 43 -5.41 -1.65 -11.15
N HIS A 44 -6.40 -1.66 -12.05
CA HIS A 44 -6.91 -2.89 -12.65
C HIS A 44 -5.86 -3.58 -13.53
N ALA A 45 -5.17 -2.81 -14.38
CA ALA A 45 -4.12 -3.33 -15.26
C ALA A 45 -2.92 -3.89 -14.48
N LEU A 46 -2.59 -3.29 -13.33
CA LEU A 46 -1.48 -3.68 -12.46
C LEU A 46 -1.72 -4.97 -11.69
N ARG A 47 -2.98 -5.23 -11.29
CA ARG A 47 -3.32 -6.28 -10.33
C ARG A 47 -2.78 -7.65 -10.72
N LYS A 48 -3.06 -8.10 -11.95
CA LYS A 48 -2.67 -9.44 -12.41
C LYS A 48 -1.14 -9.56 -12.56
N PRO A 49 -0.44 -8.66 -13.28
CA PRO A 49 1.01 -8.70 -13.39
C PRO A 49 1.75 -8.69 -12.04
N LEU A 50 1.28 -7.94 -11.06
CA LEU A 50 1.89 -7.90 -9.73
C LEU A 50 1.76 -9.23 -8.98
N LEU A 51 0.62 -9.94 -9.11
CA LEU A 51 0.40 -11.23 -8.45
C LEU A 51 1.17 -12.37 -9.12
N GLU A 52 1.44 -12.27 -10.41
CA GLU A 52 2.22 -13.25 -11.17
C GLU A 52 3.72 -13.18 -10.87
N ARG A 53 4.19 -12.14 -10.15
CA ARG A 53 5.58 -11.98 -9.75
C ARG A 53 5.83 -12.66 -8.40
N ALA A 54 6.78 -13.60 -8.37
CA ALA A 54 7.28 -14.20 -7.12
C ALA A 54 8.12 -13.20 -6.31
N HIS A 55 8.84 -12.33 -7.03
CA HIS A 55 9.73 -11.32 -6.48
C HIS A 55 9.55 -10.02 -7.25
N LEU A 56 9.67 -8.89 -6.55
CA LEU A 56 9.79 -7.56 -7.14
C LEU A 56 11.07 -6.90 -6.59
N PRO A 57 11.71 -6.03 -7.38
CA PRO A 57 12.73 -5.14 -6.87
C PRO A 57 12.26 -4.32 -5.68
N GLU A 58 13.21 -3.93 -4.83
CA GLU A 58 12.95 -3.18 -3.61
C GLU A 58 12.26 -1.83 -3.87
N GLU A 59 12.53 -1.18 -5.01
CA GLU A 59 11.89 0.10 -5.37
C GLU A 59 10.37 0.04 -5.52
N PHE A 60 9.78 -1.15 -5.63
CA PHE A 60 8.32 -1.32 -5.68
C PHE A 60 7.65 -1.19 -4.32
N PHE A 61 8.37 -1.40 -3.21
CA PHE A 61 7.74 -1.51 -1.89
C PHE A 61 7.03 -0.21 -1.49
N ALA A 62 7.71 0.93 -1.61
CA ALA A 62 7.15 2.21 -1.21
C ALA A 62 5.99 2.66 -2.11
N PRO A 63 6.08 2.62 -3.46
CA PRO A 63 4.96 2.94 -4.35
C PRO A 63 3.75 2.03 -4.18
N LEU A 64 3.94 0.71 -3.98
CA LEU A 64 2.83 -0.22 -3.74
C LEU A 64 2.12 0.06 -2.42
N THR A 65 2.88 0.29 -1.34
CA THR A 65 2.30 0.58 -0.03
C THR A 65 1.58 1.93 -0.05
N ALA A 66 2.15 2.94 -0.70
CA ALA A 66 1.49 4.24 -0.89
C ALA A 66 0.21 4.10 -1.73
N ALA A 67 0.24 3.37 -2.85
CA ALA A 67 -0.96 3.13 -3.66
C ALA A 67 -2.09 2.47 -2.86
N ALA A 68 -1.77 1.54 -1.96
CA ALA A 68 -2.74 0.95 -1.03
C ALA A 68 -3.34 1.98 -0.06
N VAL A 69 -2.51 2.84 0.54
CA VAL A 69 -2.94 3.86 1.52
C VAL A 69 -3.79 4.94 0.86
N TYR A 70 -3.39 5.42 -0.31
CA TYR A 70 -4.08 6.51 -0.99
C TYR A 70 -5.30 6.05 -1.80
N ASP A 71 -5.55 4.74 -2.01
CA ASP A 71 -6.77 4.27 -2.70
C ASP A 71 -8.01 4.73 -1.91
N PRO A 72 -8.90 5.54 -2.52
CA PRO A 72 -10.10 6.01 -1.85
C PRO A 72 -11.13 4.90 -1.61
N ASP A 73 -11.02 3.76 -2.30
CA ASP A 73 -11.98 2.66 -2.19
C ASP A 73 -11.48 1.53 -1.26
N PRO A 74 -12.19 1.26 -0.15
CA PRO A 74 -11.81 0.20 0.79
C PRO A 74 -11.76 -1.20 0.17
N SER A 75 -12.55 -1.46 -0.87
CA SER A 75 -12.62 -2.78 -1.51
C SER A 75 -11.44 -3.04 -2.45
N PHE A 76 -10.84 -1.99 -2.99
CA PHE A 76 -9.82 -2.11 -4.03
C PHE A 76 -8.40 -1.81 -3.55
N CYS A 77 -8.21 -1.22 -2.36
CA CYS A 77 -6.87 -1.11 -1.77
C CYS A 77 -6.15 -2.47 -1.67
N ARG A 78 -6.92 -3.57 -1.55
CA ARG A 78 -6.43 -4.95 -1.65
C ARG A 78 -5.60 -5.23 -2.89
N TRP A 79 -5.88 -4.59 -4.03
CA TRP A 79 -5.15 -4.84 -5.29
C TRP A 79 -3.67 -4.48 -5.21
N PHE A 80 -3.28 -3.64 -4.24
CA PHE A 80 -1.89 -3.29 -3.96
C PHE A 80 -1.37 -3.97 -2.68
N VAL A 81 -2.20 -4.08 -1.64
CA VAL A 81 -1.81 -4.76 -0.39
C VAL A 81 -1.51 -6.24 -0.63
N GLU A 82 -2.35 -6.94 -1.38
CA GLU A 82 -2.21 -8.37 -1.62
C GLU A 82 -0.87 -8.70 -2.30
N PRO A 83 -0.50 -8.12 -3.46
CA PRO A 83 0.81 -8.37 -4.05
C PRO A 83 1.96 -7.89 -3.15
N ALA A 84 1.82 -6.79 -2.42
CA ALA A 84 2.86 -6.33 -1.49
C ALA A 84 3.12 -7.36 -0.38
N VAL A 85 2.08 -7.96 0.20
CA VAL A 85 2.24 -9.03 1.21
C VAL A 85 2.87 -10.28 0.58
N TYR A 86 2.40 -10.68 -0.61
CA TYR A 86 2.97 -11.82 -1.33
C TYR A 86 4.47 -11.67 -1.57
N VAL A 87 4.90 -10.48 -1.99
CA VAL A 87 6.30 -10.26 -2.38
C VAL A 87 7.20 -9.87 -1.20
N PHE A 88 6.76 -8.97 -0.33
CA PHE A 88 7.63 -8.32 0.67
C PHE A 88 7.46 -8.81 2.11
N GLY A 89 6.47 -9.64 2.40
CA GLY A 89 6.20 -10.08 3.78
C GLY A 89 5.04 -9.34 4.42
N ARG A 90 4.16 -10.09 5.08
CA ARG A 90 3.07 -9.50 5.87
C ARG A 90 3.61 -8.60 6.97
N ARG A 91 4.68 -9.03 7.65
CA ARG A 91 5.31 -8.27 8.74
C ARG A 91 5.69 -6.88 8.25
N ARG A 92 6.43 -6.82 7.14
CA ARG A 92 6.95 -5.58 6.58
C ARG A 92 5.85 -4.62 6.12
N VAL A 93 4.85 -5.14 5.41
CA VAL A 93 3.68 -4.34 4.98
C VAL A 93 2.95 -3.78 6.20
N MET A 94 2.68 -4.61 7.21
CA MET A 94 2.05 -4.15 8.45
C MET A 94 2.87 -3.08 9.17
N THR A 95 4.20 -3.24 9.26
CA THR A 95 5.06 -2.21 9.86
C THR A 95 4.94 -0.88 9.14
N ALA A 96 4.97 -0.87 7.81
CA ALA A 96 4.81 0.37 7.04
C ALA A 96 3.43 1.01 7.23
N LEU A 97 2.36 0.22 7.29
CA LEU A 97 1.02 0.73 7.60
C LEU A 97 0.92 1.30 9.02
N LEU A 98 1.57 0.67 9.98
CA LEU A 98 1.67 1.17 11.35
C LEU A 98 2.42 2.51 11.42
N ASP A 99 3.45 2.71 10.59
CA ASP A 99 4.13 3.99 10.49
C ASP A 99 3.20 5.07 9.93
N TYR A 100 2.45 4.78 8.85
CA TYR A 100 1.41 5.69 8.36
C TYR A 100 0.36 6.03 9.42
N LEU A 101 -0.05 5.06 10.25
CA LEU A 101 -0.97 5.30 11.36
C LEU A 101 -0.39 6.24 12.42
N ARG A 102 0.93 6.16 12.68
CA ARG A 102 1.61 6.94 13.73
C ARG A 102 1.95 8.36 13.29
N THR A 103 2.44 8.53 12.06
CA THR A 103 3.06 9.77 11.60
C THR A 103 2.37 10.41 10.41
N GLY A 104 1.45 9.70 9.75
CA GLY A 104 0.74 10.19 8.58
C GLY A 104 -0.25 11.30 8.92
N THR A 105 -0.64 12.04 7.88
CA THR A 105 -1.81 12.93 7.85
C THR A 105 -3.11 12.16 8.13
N ALA A 106 -4.20 12.87 8.44
CA ALA A 106 -5.51 12.23 8.66
C ALA A 106 -5.98 11.36 7.47
N ALA A 107 -5.66 11.78 6.23
CA ALA A 107 -5.98 11.01 5.03
C ALA A 107 -5.14 9.71 4.94
N GLU A 108 -3.85 9.79 5.23
CA GLU A 108 -2.96 8.63 5.26
C GLU A 108 -3.31 7.66 6.39
N GLN A 109 -3.66 8.16 7.58
CA GLN A 109 -4.10 7.34 8.71
C GLN A 109 -5.37 6.56 8.33
N ALA A 110 -6.39 7.25 7.80
CA ALA A 110 -7.61 6.60 7.34
C ALA A 110 -7.34 5.58 6.22
N GLY A 111 -6.39 5.89 5.33
CA GLY A 111 -5.92 4.98 4.28
C GLY A 111 -5.24 3.73 4.83
N ALA A 112 -4.34 3.90 5.80
CA ALA A 112 -3.64 2.83 6.45
C ALA A 112 -4.58 1.89 7.20
N GLU A 113 -5.63 2.43 7.84
CA GLU A 113 -6.66 1.60 8.49
C GLU A 113 -7.40 0.70 7.49
N ARG A 114 -7.79 1.23 6.31
CA ARG A 114 -8.41 0.43 5.24
C ARG A 114 -7.45 -0.65 4.73
N ALA A 115 -6.22 -0.27 4.42
CA ALA A 115 -5.19 -1.19 3.92
C ALA A 115 -4.82 -2.27 4.94
N TRP A 116 -4.82 -1.94 6.24
CA TRP A 116 -4.53 -2.86 7.33
C TRP A 116 -5.50 -4.03 7.35
N TYR A 117 -6.79 -3.79 7.13
CA TYR A 117 -7.79 -4.85 7.03
C TYR A 117 -7.45 -5.83 5.89
N CYS A 118 -7.08 -5.32 4.72
CA CYS A 118 -6.65 -6.14 3.60
C CYS A 118 -5.34 -6.89 3.87
N ALA A 119 -4.47 -6.35 4.73
CA ALA A 119 -3.22 -6.99 5.11
C ALA A 119 -3.41 -8.20 6.04
N HIS A 120 -4.63 -8.51 6.53
CA HIS A 120 -4.93 -9.71 7.33
C HIS A 120 -5.44 -10.90 6.52
N VAL A 121 -5.72 -10.72 5.22
CA VAL A 121 -6.34 -11.81 4.44
C VAL A 121 -5.42 -13.03 4.37
N PRO A 122 -5.98 -14.26 4.40
CA PRO A 122 -5.22 -15.48 4.23
C PRO A 122 -4.51 -15.49 2.87
N LEU A 123 -3.23 -15.82 2.89
CA LEU A 123 -2.42 -16.01 1.69
C LEU A 123 -2.71 -17.39 1.13
N ARG A 124 -2.75 -17.53 -0.18
CA ARG A 124 -3.15 -18.75 -0.87
C ARG A 124 -2.10 -19.17 -1.89
N ALA A 125 -1.83 -20.47 -1.92
CA ALA A 125 -0.85 -21.07 -2.81
C ALA A 125 -1.17 -20.87 -4.30
N ASP A 126 -2.45 -20.76 -4.66
CA ASP A 126 -2.93 -20.59 -6.04
C ASP A 126 -2.82 -19.14 -6.56
N ARG A 127 -2.41 -18.18 -5.71
CA ARG A 127 -2.48 -16.74 -6.02
C ARG A 127 -1.14 -16.09 -6.30
N SER A 128 -0.04 -16.72 -5.91
CA SER A 128 1.31 -16.23 -6.19
C SER A 128 2.28 -17.42 -6.26
N PRO A 129 3.25 -17.40 -7.20
CA PRO A 129 4.27 -18.45 -7.27
C PRO A 129 5.10 -18.59 -6.00
N ALA A 130 5.23 -17.52 -5.18
CA ALA A 130 5.95 -17.56 -3.92
C ALA A 130 5.34 -18.53 -2.88
N TYR A 131 4.05 -18.88 -3.02
CA TYR A 131 3.32 -19.77 -2.11
C TYR A 131 2.90 -21.07 -2.78
N ALA A 132 3.24 -21.27 -4.06
CA ALA A 132 2.96 -22.50 -4.77
C ALA A 132 3.74 -23.68 -4.17
N PRO A 133 3.30 -24.93 -4.36
CA PRO A 133 4.10 -26.11 -4.01
C PRO A 133 5.50 -26.03 -4.64
N GLY A 134 6.55 -26.08 -3.81
CA GLY A 134 7.94 -25.88 -4.24
C GLY A 134 8.45 -24.44 -4.14
N GLY A 135 7.60 -23.48 -3.76
CA GLY A 135 8.02 -22.14 -3.37
C GLY A 135 8.84 -22.17 -2.08
N SER A 136 9.89 -21.35 -2.02
CA SER A 136 10.71 -21.15 -0.82
C SER A 136 10.39 -19.77 -0.25
N ARG A 137 9.52 -19.73 0.76
CA ARG A 137 9.25 -18.51 1.52
C ARG A 137 9.63 -18.72 2.98
N ASP A 138 10.40 -17.78 3.51
CA ASP A 138 10.72 -17.71 4.93
C ASP A 138 9.46 -17.35 5.75
N PRO A 139 8.98 -18.22 6.66
CA PRO A 139 7.84 -17.93 7.52
C PRO A 139 8.03 -16.67 8.39
N ALA A 140 9.28 -16.28 8.70
CA ALA A 140 9.57 -15.09 9.49
C ALA A 140 9.07 -13.79 8.82
N LEU A 141 8.93 -13.79 7.48
CA LEU A 141 8.36 -12.66 6.73
C LEU A 141 6.88 -12.42 7.05
N ASP A 142 6.17 -13.44 7.53
CA ASP A 142 4.74 -13.37 7.82
C ASP A 142 4.40 -13.37 9.31
N GLU A 143 5.40 -13.57 10.19
CA GLU A 143 5.23 -13.43 11.64
C GLU A 143 5.05 -11.95 12.02
N SER A 144 3.85 -11.62 12.48
CA SER A 144 3.41 -10.23 12.66
C SER A 144 2.66 -9.98 13.97
N ARG A 145 2.75 -10.90 14.95
CA ARG A 145 2.01 -10.77 16.22
C ARG A 145 2.34 -9.49 16.97
N ASP A 146 3.62 -9.19 17.14
CA ASP A 146 4.14 -7.98 17.77
C ASP A 146 3.66 -6.70 17.04
N VAL A 147 3.74 -6.65 15.70
CA VAL A 147 3.27 -5.50 14.92
C VAL A 147 1.76 -5.30 15.10
N ARG A 148 0.99 -6.38 15.22
CA ARG A 148 -0.45 -6.32 15.51
C ARG A 148 -0.75 -5.83 16.92
N ASP A 149 0.09 -6.17 17.89
CA ASP A 149 -0.05 -5.70 19.27
C ASP A 149 0.22 -4.20 19.35
N GLU A 150 1.27 -3.75 18.67
CA GLU A 150 1.61 -2.33 18.55
C GLU A 150 0.53 -1.51 17.82
N TRP A 151 -0.05 -2.05 16.75
CA TRP A 151 -1.18 -1.42 16.06
C TRP A 151 -2.37 -1.20 17.01
N ARG A 152 -2.75 -2.26 17.76
CA ARG A 152 -3.85 -2.19 18.73
C ARG A 152 -3.56 -1.21 19.86
N GLU A 153 -2.33 -1.12 20.32
CA GLU A 153 -1.90 -0.14 21.32
C GLU A 153 -1.97 1.29 20.76
N THR A 154 -1.52 1.50 19.52
CA THR A 154 -1.54 2.80 18.85
C THR A 154 -2.97 3.32 18.69
N LEU A 155 -3.90 2.49 18.20
CA LEU A 155 -5.32 2.86 18.10
C LEU A 155 -5.92 3.21 19.47
N ARG A 156 -5.60 2.44 20.52
CA ARG A 156 -6.06 2.73 21.89
C ARG A 156 -5.55 4.07 22.41
N ARG A 157 -4.29 4.44 22.12
CA ARG A 157 -3.72 5.74 22.50
C ARG A 157 -4.40 6.89 21.75
N SER A 158 -4.65 6.72 20.46
CA SER A 158 -5.33 7.73 19.63
C SER A 158 -6.78 7.95 20.10
N ALA A 159 -7.52 6.88 20.42
CA ALA A 159 -8.89 6.98 20.93
C ALA A 159 -9.00 7.60 22.33
N ARG A 160 -7.91 7.57 23.12
CA ARG A 160 -7.84 8.14 24.47
C ARG A 160 -7.46 9.62 24.50
N ARG A 161 -7.20 10.26 23.36
CA ARG A 161 -7.00 11.73 23.29
C ARG A 161 -8.37 12.42 23.24
N PRO A 162 -8.83 13.11 24.31
CA PRO A 162 -10.00 13.96 24.22
C PRO A 162 -9.62 15.26 23.50
N GLY A 163 -10.44 15.70 22.54
CA GLY A 163 -10.41 17.08 22.00
C GLY A 163 -9.81 17.26 20.61
N ARG A 164 -10.67 17.19 19.58
CA ARG A 164 -10.63 18.12 18.44
C ARG A 164 -12.07 18.47 18.04
N LEU A 165 -12.78 19.03 19.01
CA LEU A 165 -13.84 20.02 18.79
C LEU A 165 -13.32 21.28 19.51
N GLU A 166 -13.65 22.45 18.95
CA GLU A 166 -13.17 23.81 19.29
C GLU A 166 -11.95 24.29 18.47
N ALA A 167 -12.23 24.80 17.26
CA ALA A 167 -11.99 26.19 16.84
C ALA A 167 -12.33 26.35 15.35
#